data_AF-A0AAV6UHH5-F1
#
_entry.id   AF-A0AAV6UHH5-F1
#
_cell.length_a   1.000
_cell.length_b   1.000
_cell.length_c   1.000
_cell.angle_alpha   90.00
_cell.angle_beta   90.00
_cell.angle_gamma   90.00
#
_symmetry.space_group_name_H-M   'P 1'
#
loop_
_entity.id
_entity.type
_entity.pdbx_description
1 polymer ?
#
loop_
_entity_poly.entity_id
_entity_poly.type
_entity_poly.pdbx_seq_one_letter_code
_entity_poly.pdbx_strand_id
1 'polypeptide(L)'
;MSTSACHSQLTLTSGPEKFRNPPWWSRRTKLERTLCFVTVTAVLMLSVMAAALAVFGYIYQKNLDTRQAVYIPSNSARFVSLNGSSDNPVNLCLTPGCVRAAADILSSIDESVDPCEDFYQFSCGGWLERHAIPEDKSSVSVFSEVQDDLDLKLKVLLDKKLDGTEPEFVRMIKEMYDSCMNLKAIESEGSEPLQKILKSLGGWPVVEGNEWDGSKFDWIDALISFRKLGYSHDILMDLSVTADYRNNTKHIIDLDQTSLGVPDRTYLVRGLNDTTTAAYFKLMVGAAKKLGADPQKAEKELKEALDFEIALANFSLPREERRNISRLYNKYTVKKLAELVPTINWMKYFNGLLEHPITENETLIVSVPDFIIRFADLILDTDKRVVANYMMWRVTGQTLSVLSKEWRELVKEYSAVLSGKSQEEPRWEQCLGSLSGSLGIALSSYYVKHYFKDGSKDSAMELVKYISKEFQSILDKLRWKENQNAV
;
A
#
# COMPACT_ATOMS: atom_id res chain seq x y z
N MET A 1 -44.34 75.62 -29.04
CA MET A 1 -45.02 76.65 -28.23
C MET A 1 -44.61 76.42 -26.79
N SER A 2 -44.11 77.34 -25.98
CA SER A 2 -43.59 78.68 -26.17
C SER A 2 -42.77 78.98 -24.91
N THR A 3 -41.74 79.80 -25.08
CA THR A 3 -40.88 80.46 -24.08
C THR A 3 -41.63 81.34 -23.07
N SER A 4 -41.07 81.51 -21.86
CA SER A 4 -40.88 82.79 -21.10
C SER A 4 -40.56 82.43 -19.62
N ALA A 5 -39.53 82.93 -18.93
CA ALA A 5 -38.93 84.27 -18.72
C ALA A 5 -39.67 85.12 -17.66
N CYS A 6 -39.01 85.37 -16.50
CA CYS A 6 -38.91 86.63 -15.72
C CYS A 6 -38.42 86.32 -14.29
N HIS A 7 -37.25 86.78 -13.82
CA HIS A 7 -36.80 88.14 -13.41
C HIS A 7 -36.97 88.44 -11.91
N SER A 8 -35.84 88.80 -11.28
CA SER A 8 -35.60 89.86 -10.26
C SER A 8 -34.69 89.34 -9.12
N GLN A 9 -33.93 90.12 -8.38
CA GLN A 9 -33.25 91.42 -8.53
C GLN A 9 -32.13 91.41 -7.46
N LEU A 10 -31.08 92.18 -7.69
CA LEU A 10 -29.94 92.37 -6.77
C LEU A 10 -30.33 93.09 -5.47
N THR A 11 -29.60 92.78 -4.40
CA THR A 11 -29.11 93.81 -3.45
C THR A 11 -27.77 93.38 -2.85
N LEU A 12 -26.77 94.24 -3.03
CA LEU A 12 -25.41 94.17 -2.51
C LEU A 12 -25.32 94.98 -1.21
N THR A 13 -24.76 94.41 -0.15
CA THR A 13 -24.07 95.14 0.92
C THR A 13 -22.80 94.38 1.26
N SER A 14 -21.66 95.02 1.03
CA SER A 14 -20.31 94.52 1.30
C SER A 14 -19.81 94.95 2.69
N GLY A 15 -19.22 94.01 3.41
CA GLY A 15 -18.30 94.22 4.54
C GLY A 15 -17.08 93.30 4.35
N PRO A 16 -15.87 93.68 4.81
CA PRO A 16 -14.65 92.97 4.44
C PRO A 16 -14.36 91.81 5.42
N GLU A 17 -14.54 90.57 4.98
CA GLU A 17 -14.08 89.40 5.74
C GLU A 17 -12.74 88.87 5.21
N LYS A 18 -11.77 88.74 6.14
CA LYS A 18 -10.48 88.10 5.93
C LYS A 18 -10.67 86.60 5.62
N PHE A 19 -10.36 86.18 4.40
CA PHE A 19 -10.26 84.76 4.05
C PHE A 19 -9.07 84.11 4.79
N ARG A 20 -9.35 83.39 5.88
CA ARG A 20 -8.41 82.41 6.44
C ARG A 20 -8.41 81.16 5.55
N ASN A 21 -7.24 80.79 5.06
CA ASN A 21 -7.04 79.55 4.31
C ASN A 21 -7.48 78.34 5.15
N PRO A 22 -8.37 77.46 4.65
CA PRO A 22 -8.80 76.28 5.39
C PRO A 22 -7.62 75.32 5.67
N PRO A 23 -7.58 74.66 6.85
CA PRO A 23 -6.52 73.73 7.21
C PRO A 23 -6.39 72.59 6.18
N TRP A 24 -5.17 72.11 5.93
CA TRP A 24 -4.82 71.14 4.88
C TRP A 24 -5.80 69.97 4.75
N TRP A 25 -6.30 69.46 5.88
CA TRP A 25 -7.27 68.36 5.94
C TRP A 25 -8.64 68.68 5.32
N SER A 26 -9.09 69.92 5.46
CA SER A 26 -10.40 70.38 4.98
C SER A 26 -10.48 70.52 3.45
N ARG A 27 -9.34 70.55 2.76
CA ARG A 27 -9.24 70.66 1.28
C ARG A 27 -9.26 69.30 0.56
N ARG A 28 -9.06 68.20 1.30
CA ARG A 28 -9.02 66.85 0.72
C ARG A 28 -10.42 66.33 0.41
N THR A 29 -10.54 65.65 -0.71
CA THR A 29 -11.77 64.95 -1.13
C THR A 29 -12.10 63.82 -0.16
N LYS A 30 -13.36 63.35 -0.13
CA LYS A 30 -13.76 62.21 0.71
C LYS A 30 -12.86 61.00 0.48
N LEU A 31 -12.51 60.71 -0.78
CA LEU A 31 -11.64 59.60 -1.15
C LEU A 31 -10.23 59.73 -0.55
N GLU A 32 -9.61 60.91 -0.65
CA GLU A 32 -8.26 61.15 -0.08
C GLU A 32 -8.24 61.05 1.44
N ARG A 33 -9.30 61.51 2.12
CA ARG A 33 -9.41 61.36 3.58
C ARG A 33 -9.54 59.89 3.96
N THR A 34 -10.37 59.13 3.25
CA THR A 34 -10.51 57.69 3.48
C THR A 34 -9.19 56.96 3.23
N LEU A 35 -8.47 57.30 2.16
CA LEU A 35 -7.17 56.70 1.86
C LEU A 35 -6.13 57.01 2.95
N CYS A 36 -6.05 58.25 3.42
CA CYS A 36 -5.17 58.63 4.52
C CYS A 36 -5.53 57.90 5.82
N PHE A 37 -6.81 57.72 6.14
CA PHE A 37 -7.21 56.93 7.29
C PHE A 37 -6.80 55.47 7.14
N VAL A 38 -7.07 54.87 5.98
CA VAL A 38 -6.71 53.46 5.70
C VAL A 38 -5.19 53.26 5.79
N THR A 39 -4.38 54.14 5.20
CA THR A 39 -2.92 54.01 5.25
C THR A 39 -2.37 54.20 6.66
N VAL A 40 -2.88 55.18 7.41
CA VAL A 40 -2.48 55.37 8.82
C VAL A 40 -2.86 54.16 9.67
N THR A 41 -4.07 53.60 9.48
CA THR A 41 -4.48 52.38 10.20
C THR A 41 -3.66 51.16 9.80
N ALA A 42 -3.30 51.01 8.53
CA ALA A 42 -2.47 49.90 8.06
C ALA A 42 -1.04 49.98 8.60
N VAL A 43 -0.45 51.19 8.62
CA VAL A 43 0.89 51.41 9.20
C VAL A 43 0.87 51.16 10.71
N LEU A 44 -0.17 51.60 11.42
CA LEU A 44 -0.35 51.31 12.84
C LEU A 44 -0.46 49.80 13.08
N MET A 45 -1.29 49.09 12.32
CA MET A 45 -1.43 47.63 12.42
C MET A 45 -0.11 46.90 12.16
N LEU A 46 0.65 47.30 11.15
CA LEU A 46 1.97 46.74 10.85
C LEU A 46 2.98 47.02 11.97
N SER A 47 2.97 48.22 12.55
CA SER A 47 3.84 48.57 13.66
C SER A 47 3.52 47.77 14.93
N VAL A 48 2.23 47.55 15.22
CA VAL A 48 1.77 46.71 16.34
C VAL A 48 2.14 45.25 16.10
N MET A 49 2.01 44.75 14.87
CA MET A 49 2.39 43.39 14.52
C MET A 49 3.90 43.16 14.63
N ALA A 50 4.72 44.12 14.16
CA ALA A 50 6.16 44.06 14.29
C ALA A 50 6.60 44.09 15.77
N ALA A 51 5.96 44.93 16.59
CA ALA A 51 6.21 44.96 18.03
C ALA A 51 5.78 43.65 18.71
N ALA A 52 4.63 43.08 18.33
CA ALA A 52 4.16 41.79 18.84
C ALA A 52 5.11 40.65 18.45
N LEU A 53 5.62 40.63 17.22
CA LEU A 53 6.61 39.65 16.77
C LEU A 53 7.96 39.83 17.47
N ALA A 54 8.39 41.07 17.74
CA ALA A 54 9.61 41.34 18.49
C ALA A 54 9.47 40.92 19.97
N VAL A 55 8.33 41.18 20.59
CA VAL A 55 8.01 40.72 21.95
C VAL A 55 7.90 39.20 21.98
N PHE A 56 7.24 38.58 21.01
CA PHE A 56 7.16 37.13 20.89
C PHE A 56 8.54 36.52 20.66
N GLY A 57 9.37 37.11 19.78
CA GLY A 57 10.75 36.71 19.54
C GLY A 57 11.61 36.86 20.80
N TYR A 58 11.45 37.94 21.56
CA TYR A 58 12.14 38.14 22.84
C TYR A 58 11.68 37.15 23.91
N ILE A 59 10.38 36.88 24.03
CA ILE A 59 9.83 35.87 24.95
C ILE A 59 10.29 34.47 24.54
N TYR A 60 10.34 34.19 23.23
CA TYR A 60 10.80 32.92 22.68
C TYR A 60 12.29 32.72 22.92
N GLN A 61 13.12 33.74 22.66
CA GLN A 61 14.56 33.74 22.94
C GLN A 61 14.83 33.62 24.44
N LYS A 62 14.10 34.36 25.28
CA LYS A 62 14.17 34.24 26.74
C LYS A 62 13.75 32.85 27.20
N ASN A 63 12.71 32.25 26.62
CA ASN A 63 12.33 30.86 26.90
C ASN A 63 13.38 29.85 26.42
N LEU A 64 14.10 30.13 25.32
CA LEU A 64 15.22 29.30 24.86
C LEU A 64 16.41 29.39 25.82
N ASP A 65 16.79 30.60 26.27
CA ASP A 65 17.88 30.81 27.23
C ASP A 65 17.51 30.33 28.65
N THR A 66 16.21 30.30 28.97
CA THR A 66 15.66 29.74 30.22
C THR A 66 15.32 28.25 30.10
N ARG A 67 15.65 27.58 28.98
CA ARG A 67 15.73 26.11 28.98
C ARG A 67 16.93 25.67 29.82
N GLN A 68 16.76 25.72 31.14
CA GLN A 68 17.22 24.58 31.94
C GLN A 68 16.77 23.32 31.20
N ALA A 69 17.71 22.37 31.04
CA ALA A 69 17.45 21.06 30.46
C ALA A 69 16.04 20.62 30.85
N VAL A 70 15.22 20.26 29.86
CA VAL A 70 13.86 19.79 30.09
C VAL A 70 13.93 18.76 31.21
N TYR A 71 13.47 19.14 32.40
CA TYR A 71 13.25 18.19 33.47
C TYR A 71 12.01 17.43 33.04
N ILE A 72 12.24 16.38 32.24
CA ILE A 72 11.29 15.29 32.13
C ILE A 72 11.27 14.71 33.53
N PRO A 73 10.15 14.79 34.27
CA PRO A 73 10.05 14.06 35.52
C PRO A 73 10.07 12.59 35.15
N SER A 74 11.25 11.99 35.02
CA SER A 74 11.35 10.55 35.00
C SER A 74 11.06 10.13 36.43
N ASN A 75 10.09 9.26 36.66
CA ASN A 75 10.08 8.46 37.87
C ASN A 75 11.20 7.40 37.81
N SER A 76 12.31 7.63 37.08
CA SER A 76 13.47 6.74 37.06
C SER A 76 14.02 6.49 38.47
N ALA A 77 13.77 7.38 39.44
CA ALA A 77 14.06 7.14 40.85
C ALA A 77 13.30 5.91 41.44
N ARG A 78 12.18 5.47 40.84
CA ARG A 78 11.51 4.19 41.18
C ARG A 78 12.23 2.98 40.59
N PHE A 79 12.91 3.11 39.46
CA PHE A 79 13.53 1.99 38.74
C PHE A 79 15.04 1.89 38.96
N VAL A 80 15.69 2.99 39.32
CA VAL A 80 17.07 3.08 39.76
C VAL A 80 17.06 3.30 41.26
N SER A 81 17.15 2.21 42.02
CA SER A 81 17.42 2.31 43.46
C SER A 81 18.84 2.85 43.63
N LEU A 82 18.98 4.17 43.76
CA LEU A 82 20.21 4.84 44.22
C LEU A 82 20.40 4.69 45.74
N ASN A 83 19.84 3.66 46.36
CA ASN A 83 20.11 3.31 47.74
C ASN A 83 21.36 2.43 47.82
N GLY A 84 22.48 3.00 47.40
CA GLY A 84 23.80 2.47 47.60
C GLY A 84 24.75 3.64 47.78
N SER A 85 25.11 3.93 49.03
CA SER A 85 26.26 4.75 49.36
C SER A 85 27.51 4.10 48.77
N SER A 86 27.86 4.47 47.54
CA SER A 86 29.13 4.14 46.91
C SER A 86 29.62 5.33 46.11
N ASP A 87 30.83 5.79 46.44
CA ASP A 87 31.66 6.80 45.77
C ASP A 87 31.99 6.49 44.28
N ASN A 88 31.16 5.72 43.58
CA ASN A 88 31.33 5.44 42.16
C ASN A 88 30.39 6.35 41.35
N PRO A 89 30.94 7.25 40.50
CA PRO A 89 30.09 8.04 39.62
C PRO A 89 29.31 7.10 38.72
N VAL A 90 27.98 7.26 38.68
CA VAL A 90 27.13 6.56 37.71
C VAL A 90 27.71 6.82 36.34
N ASN A 91 28.24 5.78 35.69
CA ASN A 91 28.90 5.91 34.40
C ASN A 91 27.82 6.07 33.31
N LEU A 92 27.26 7.28 33.20
CA LEU A 92 26.20 7.62 32.26
C LEU A 92 26.76 7.68 30.84
N CYS A 93 26.15 6.92 29.92
CA CYS A 93 26.48 7.01 28.51
C CYS A 93 25.91 8.29 27.90
N LEU A 94 26.77 9.25 27.55
CA LEU A 94 26.40 10.52 26.91
C LEU A 94 26.72 10.56 25.41
N THR A 95 26.95 9.40 24.79
CA THR A 95 27.14 9.36 23.34
C THR A 95 25.85 9.77 22.63
N PRO A 96 25.92 10.36 21.41
CA PRO A 96 24.72 10.75 20.67
C PRO A 96 23.74 9.58 20.45
N GLY A 97 24.24 8.35 20.31
CA GLY A 97 23.40 7.15 20.19
C GLY A 97 22.63 6.86 21.47
N CYS A 98 23.29 6.88 22.62
CA CYS A 98 22.65 6.66 23.93
C CYS A 98 21.60 7.73 24.24
N VAL A 99 21.89 9.01 23.96
CA VAL A 99 20.95 10.11 24.21
C VAL A 99 19.70 9.98 23.35
N ARG A 100 19.84 9.65 22.05
CA ARG A 100 18.68 9.43 21.16
C ARG A 100 17.85 8.23 21.60
N ALA A 101 18.49 7.07 21.83
CA ALA A 101 17.80 5.87 22.24
C ALA A 101 17.04 6.07 23.56
N ALA A 102 17.64 6.75 24.54
CA ALA A 102 16.96 7.05 25.80
C ALA A 102 15.76 7.99 25.59
N ALA A 103 15.89 9.01 24.74
CA ALA A 103 14.78 9.90 24.40
C ALA A 103 13.63 9.15 23.70
N ASP A 104 13.93 8.28 22.74
CA ASP A 104 12.93 7.48 22.02
C ASP A 104 12.17 6.54 22.98
N ILE A 105 12.89 5.84 23.87
CA ILE A 105 12.31 4.97 24.90
C ILE A 105 11.41 5.77 25.85
N LEU A 106 11.93 6.86 26.44
CA LEU A 106 11.16 7.67 27.39
C LEU A 106 9.93 8.30 26.75
N SER A 107 10.01 8.64 25.46
CA SER A 107 8.84 9.13 24.75
C SER A 107 7.78 8.03 24.60
N SER A 108 8.17 6.78 24.40
CA SER A 108 7.24 5.68 24.10
C SER A 108 6.53 5.13 25.34
N ILE A 109 7.17 5.25 26.51
CA ILE A 109 6.68 4.72 27.78
C ILE A 109 5.52 5.54 28.34
N ASP A 110 4.53 4.85 28.93
CA ASP A 110 3.50 5.40 29.81
C ASP A 110 3.80 4.98 31.26
N GLU A 111 4.42 5.88 32.04
CA GLU A 111 4.80 5.61 33.43
C GLU A 111 3.61 5.51 34.39
N SER A 112 2.38 5.80 33.94
CA SER A 112 1.18 5.69 34.78
C SER A 112 0.71 4.24 34.96
N VAL A 113 1.19 3.33 34.12
CA VAL A 113 0.80 1.92 34.11
C VAL A 113 1.87 1.05 34.77
N ASP A 114 1.43 0.07 35.58
CA ASP A 114 2.34 -0.90 36.19
C ASP A 114 2.86 -1.89 35.12
N PRO A 115 4.18 -1.96 34.88
CA PRO A 115 4.76 -2.89 33.92
C PRO A 115 4.49 -4.38 34.24
N CYS A 116 4.17 -4.72 35.49
CA CYS A 116 3.80 -6.08 35.89
C CYS A 116 2.34 -6.43 35.55
N GLU A 117 1.49 -5.44 35.33
CA GLU A 117 0.07 -5.63 34.97
C GLU A 117 -0.14 -5.56 33.46
N ASP A 118 0.40 -4.53 32.80
CA ASP A 118 0.35 -4.38 31.34
C ASP A 118 1.65 -3.79 30.81
N PHE A 119 2.60 -4.67 30.48
CA PHE A 119 3.89 -4.26 29.93
C PHE A 119 3.77 -3.61 28.54
N TYR A 120 2.73 -3.92 27.76
CA TYR A 120 2.53 -3.32 26.45
C TYR A 120 2.10 -1.86 26.59
N GLN A 121 1.09 -1.59 27.41
CA GLN A 121 0.68 -0.20 27.68
C GLN A 121 1.80 0.58 28.37
N PHE A 122 2.51 0.00 29.35
CA PHE A 122 3.67 0.66 29.96
C PHE A 122 4.75 1.02 28.93
N SER A 123 5.11 0.10 28.03
CA SER A 123 6.22 0.33 27.09
C SER A 123 5.86 1.10 25.82
N CYS A 124 4.59 1.09 25.41
CA CYS A 124 4.13 1.66 24.14
C CYS A 124 3.04 2.73 24.29
N GLY A 125 2.44 2.92 25.47
CA GLY A 125 1.30 3.79 25.69
C GLY A 125 1.54 5.24 25.24
N GLY A 126 2.70 5.80 25.59
CA GLY A 126 3.10 7.14 25.15
C GLY A 126 3.29 7.25 23.63
N TRP A 127 3.71 6.17 22.95
CA TRP A 127 3.76 6.13 21.50
C TRP A 127 2.36 6.07 20.88
N LEU A 128 1.47 5.24 21.41
CA LEU A 128 0.09 5.08 20.93
C LEU A 128 -0.71 6.40 20.99
N GLU A 129 -0.54 7.18 22.05
CA GLU A 129 -1.22 8.48 22.20
C GLU A 129 -0.81 9.51 21.14
N ARG A 130 0.41 9.42 20.62
CA ARG A 130 0.95 10.39 19.65
C ARG A 130 0.82 9.96 18.20
N HIS A 131 0.52 8.70 17.93
CA HIS A 131 0.49 8.14 16.57
C HIS A 131 -0.92 7.67 16.22
N ALA A 132 -1.73 8.62 15.76
CA ALA A 132 -3.01 8.30 15.12
C ALA A 132 -2.76 7.62 13.76
N ILE A 133 -3.64 6.69 13.39
CA ILE A 133 -3.59 6.03 12.08
C ILE A 133 -4.00 7.04 10.99
N PRO A 134 -3.13 7.37 10.03
CA PRO A 134 -3.46 8.24 8.91
C PRO A 134 -4.61 7.69 8.05
N GLU A 135 -5.33 8.57 7.36
CA GLU A 135 -6.52 8.21 6.57
C GLU A 135 -6.23 7.29 5.36
N ASP A 136 -4.97 7.23 4.93
CA ASP A 136 -4.44 6.39 3.84
C ASP A 136 -3.78 5.09 4.33
N LYS A 137 -3.74 4.85 5.65
CA LYS A 137 -3.15 3.65 6.27
C LYS A 137 -4.19 2.84 7.05
N SER A 138 -3.99 1.53 7.10
CA SER A 138 -4.84 0.62 7.91
C SER A 138 -4.26 0.36 9.31
N SER A 139 -2.96 0.61 9.49
CA SER A 139 -2.25 0.44 10.75
C SER A 139 -0.99 1.30 10.73
N VAL A 140 -0.47 1.62 11.92
CA VAL A 140 0.82 2.29 12.13
C VAL A 140 1.56 1.53 13.21
N SER A 141 2.87 1.38 13.02
CA SER A 141 3.80 0.83 14.01
C SER A 141 5.19 1.45 13.82
N VAL A 142 6.12 1.14 14.70
CA VAL A 142 7.53 1.50 14.50
C VAL A 142 8.07 0.96 13.17
N PHE A 143 7.58 -0.19 12.68
CA PHE A 143 7.96 -0.71 11.37
C PHE A 143 7.44 0.16 10.22
N SER A 144 6.26 0.77 10.34
CA SER A 144 5.78 1.68 9.29
C SER A 144 6.58 2.98 9.26
N GLU A 145 7.07 3.48 10.40
CA GLU A 145 7.96 4.65 10.40
C GLU A 145 9.29 4.36 9.70
N VAL A 146 9.86 3.17 9.93
CA VAL A 146 11.07 2.72 9.22
C VAL A 146 10.81 2.56 7.72
N GLN A 147 9.64 2.04 7.35
CA GLN A 147 9.22 1.92 5.95
C GLN A 147 9.06 3.30 5.31
N ASP A 148 8.43 4.26 5.99
CA ASP A 148 8.25 5.63 5.49
C ASP A 148 9.61 6.34 5.25
N ASP A 149 10.56 6.20 6.17
CA ASP A 149 11.92 6.73 6.00
C ASP A 149 12.67 6.05 4.83
N LEU A 150 12.52 4.73 4.68
CA LEU A 150 13.05 3.99 3.55
C LEU A 150 12.45 4.50 2.23
N ASP A 151 11.13 4.66 2.17
CA ASP A 151 10.40 5.07 0.98
C ASP A 151 10.73 6.49 0.57
N LEU A 152 10.89 7.41 1.53
CA LEU A 152 11.37 8.76 1.27
C LEU A 152 12.79 8.78 0.69
N LYS A 153 13.69 7.95 1.20
CA LYS A 153 15.05 7.81 0.66
C LYS A 153 15.04 7.26 -0.76
N LEU A 154 14.23 6.24 -1.02
CA LEU A 154 14.04 5.67 -2.35
C LEU A 154 13.47 6.70 -3.32
N LYS A 155 12.45 7.45 -2.90
CA LYS A 155 11.89 8.56 -3.68
C LYS A 155 12.96 9.58 -4.05
N VAL A 156 13.82 9.99 -3.11
CA VAL A 156 14.94 10.90 -3.40
C VAL A 156 15.91 10.33 -4.44
N LEU A 157 16.15 9.01 -4.43
CA LEU A 157 17.01 8.37 -5.44
C LEU A 157 16.34 8.28 -6.82
N LEU A 158 15.03 8.01 -6.86
CA LEU A 158 14.26 7.89 -8.10
C LEU A 158 14.04 9.26 -8.76
N ASP A 159 13.76 10.31 -7.97
CA ASP A 159 13.56 11.68 -8.46
C ASP A 159 14.85 12.32 -9.01
N LYS A 160 16.04 11.73 -8.75
CA LYS A 160 17.30 12.20 -9.34
C LYS A 160 17.34 11.87 -10.83
N LYS A 161 17.61 12.90 -11.65
CA LYS A 161 17.85 12.73 -13.08
C LYS A 161 18.97 11.72 -13.36
N LEU A 162 18.80 10.96 -14.43
CA LEU A 162 19.86 10.11 -14.97
C LEU A 162 21.03 11.00 -15.42
N ASP A 163 22.24 10.63 -15.00
CA ASP A 163 23.48 11.33 -15.38
C ASP A 163 24.18 10.70 -16.61
N GLY A 164 23.60 9.63 -17.18
CA GLY A 164 24.13 8.90 -18.32
C GLY A 164 25.22 7.88 -17.99
N THR A 165 25.64 7.78 -16.72
CA THR A 165 26.66 6.81 -16.25
C THR A 165 26.06 5.67 -15.43
N GLU A 166 24.80 5.79 -15.05
CA GLU A 166 24.08 4.77 -14.29
C GLU A 166 23.88 3.46 -15.09
N PRO A 167 23.97 2.29 -14.43
CA PRO A 167 23.70 1.00 -15.06
C PRO A 167 22.27 0.91 -15.63
N GLU A 168 22.08 0.02 -16.60
CA GLU A 168 20.79 -0.17 -17.26
C GLU A 168 19.64 -0.48 -16.29
N PHE A 169 19.88 -1.29 -15.26
CA PHE A 169 18.84 -1.61 -14.27
C PHE A 169 18.36 -0.36 -13.50
N VAL A 170 19.24 0.63 -13.27
CA VAL A 170 18.87 1.90 -12.62
C VAL A 170 18.01 2.74 -13.55
N ARG A 171 18.33 2.74 -14.85
CA ARG A 171 17.50 3.39 -15.87
C ARG A 171 16.10 2.77 -15.91
N MET A 172 16.00 1.43 -15.90
CA MET A 172 14.71 0.72 -15.92
C MET A 172 13.84 1.04 -14.71
N ILE A 173 14.38 1.03 -13.47
CA ILE A 173 13.58 1.33 -12.28
C ILE A 173 13.08 2.78 -12.28
N LYS A 174 13.88 3.74 -12.79
CA LYS A 174 13.47 5.15 -12.90
C LYS A 174 12.43 5.36 -14.00
N GLU A 175 12.63 4.77 -15.18
CA GLU A 175 11.65 4.84 -16.27
C GLU A 175 10.31 4.21 -15.87
N MET A 176 10.32 3.08 -15.15
CA MET A 176 9.11 2.46 -14.61
C MET A 176 8.41 3.38 -13.60
N TYR A 177 9.14 3.95 -12.64
CA TYR A 177 8.60 4.90 -11.66
C TYR A 177 8.01 6.15 -12.34
N ASP A 178 8.73 6.75 -13.29
CA ASP A 178 8.30 7.94 -14.03
C ASP A 178 7.05 7.66 -14.87
N SER A 179 6.95 6.47 -15.49
CA SER A 179 5.76 6.06 -16.24
C SER A 179 4.52 5.99 -15.35
N CYS A 180 4.67 5.45 -14.14
CA CYS A 180 3.60 5.38 -13.16
C CYS A 180 3.21 6.78 -12.63
N MET A 181 4.18 7.67 -12.45
CA MET A 181 3.95 9.03 -11.98
C MET A 181 3.26 9.93 -13.01
N ASN A 182 3.32 9.60 -14.30
CA ASN A 182 2.74 10.40 -15.38
C ASN A 182 1.21 10.23 -15.51
N LEU A 183 0.48 10.81 -14.56
CA LEU A 183 -0.99 10.80 -14.58
C LEU A 183 -1.58 11.39 -15.87
N LYS A 184 -0.95 12.41 -16.47
CA LYS A 184 -1.48 13.00 -17.70
C LYS A 184 -1.57 11.98 -18.84
N ALA A 185 -0.56 11.12 -19.00
CA ALA A 185 -0.58 10.06 -20.00
C ALA A 185 -1.66 9.01 -19.65
N ILE A 186 -1.68 8.54 -18.40
CA ILE A 186 -2.62 7.51 -17.92
C ILE A 186 -4.08 7.96 -18.08
N GLU A 187 -4.40 9.20 -17.70
CA GLU A 187 -5.75 9.74 -17.84
C GLU A 187 -6.14 9.91 -19.33
N SER A 188 -5.17 10.21 -20.21
CA SER A 188 -5.45 10.35 -21.65
C SER A 188 -5.71 9.03 -22.36
N GLU A 189 -5.11 7.93 -21.89
CA GLU A 189 -5.32 6.59 -22.46
C GLU A 189 -6.59 5.91 -21.91
N GLY A 190 -7.05 6.30 -20.73
CA GLY A 190 -8.29 5.80 -20.14
C GLY A 190 -8.30 4.27 -20.00
N SER A 191 -9.30 3.62 -20.61
CA SER A 191 -9.43 2.15 -20.64
C SER A 191 -8.98 1.52 -21.95
N GLU A 192 -8.43 2.29 -22.90
CA GLU A 192 -8.03 1.78 -24.21
C GLU A 192 -7.00 0.63 -24.12
N PRO A 193 -5.95 0.71 -23.26
CA PRO A 193 -5.00 -0.40 -23.11
C PRO A 193 -5.67 -1.70 -22.63
N LEU A 194 -6.55 -1.61 -21.64
CA LEU A 194 -7.30 -2.77 -21.13
C LEU A 194 -8.19 -3.38 -22.22
N GLN A 195 -8.93 -2.55 -22.97
CA GLN A 195 -9.80 -3.04 -24.05
C GLN A 195 -9.00 -3.77 -25.15
N LYS A 196 -7.80 -3.27 -25.50
CA LYS A 196 -6.91 -3.94 -26.47
C LYS A 196 -6.46 -5.30 -25.96
N ILE A 197 -6.10 -5.39 -24.68
CA ILE A 197 -5.68 -6.64 -24.04
C ILE A 197 -6.85 -7.63 -23.98
N LEU A 198 -8.04 -7.21 -23.54
CA LEU A 198 -9.19 -8.12 -23.48
C LEU A 198 -9.54 -8.67 -24.87
N LYS A 199 -9.48 -7.83 -25.91
CA LYS A 199 -9.69 -8.28 -27.30
C LYS A 199 -8.61 -9.26 -27.76
N SER A 200 -7.33 -9.03 -27.45
CA SER A 200 -6.25 -9.96 -27.84
C SER A 200 -6.34 -11.30 -27.12
N LEU A 201 -7.01 -11.34 -25.96
CA LEU A 201 -7.26 -12.54 -25.17
C LEU A 201 -8.55 -13.29 -25.55
N GLY A 202 -9.28 -12.84 -26.58
CA GLY A 202 -10.51 -13.49 -27.05
C GLY A 202 -11.80 -12.90 -26.48
N GLY A 203 -11.74 -11.70 -25.91
CA GLY A 203 -12.90 -10.94 -25.45
C GLY A 203 -13.37 -11.32 -24.05
N TRP A 204 -14.01 -10.37 -23.36
CA TRP A 204 -14.70 -10.65 -22.10
C TRP A 204 -16.18 -10.94 -22.40
N PRO A 205 -16.67 -12.19 -22.25
CA PRO A 205 -18.00 -12.57 -22.70
C PRO A 205 -19.13 -11.66 -22.22
N VAL A 206 -19.10 -11.22 -20.96
CA VAL A 206 -20.12 -10.33 -20.39
C VAL A 206 -20.17 -8.95 -21.07
N VAL A 207 -19.03 -8.48 -21.57
CA VAL A 207 -18.90 -7.18 -22.28
C VAL A 207 -19.31 -7.32 -23.73
N GLU A 208 -18.89 -8.39 -24.40
CA GLU A 208 -19.20 -8.65 -25.81
C GLU A 208 -20.63 -9.17 -26.01
N GLY A 209 -21.25 -9.69 -24.95
CA GLY A 209 -22.61 -10.21 -24.98
C GLY A 209 -22.73 -11.42 -25.91
N ASN A 210 -23.68 -11.34 -26.83
CA ASN A 210 -24.02 -12.44 -27.74
C ASN A 210 -22.99 -12.62 -28.87
N GLU A 211 -22.12 -11.62 -29.11
CA GLU A 211 -21.10 -11.69 -30.16
C GLU A 211 -19.91 -12.57 -29.76
N TRP A 212 -19.79 -12.91 -28.47
CA TRP A 212 -18.72 -13.76 -27.97
C TRP A 212 -18.91 -15.22 -28.37
N ASP A 213 -17.91 -15.80 -29.04
CA ASP A 213 -17.94 -17.16 -29.58
C ASP A 213 -17.23 -18.16 -28.65
N GLY A 214 -18.01 -18.81 -27.79
CA GLY A 214 -17.49 -19.82 -26.84
C GLY A 214 -16.98 -21.12 -27.48
N SER A 215 -17.23 -21.36 -28.77
CA SER A 215 -16.73 -22.57 -29.45
C SER A 215 -15.20 -22.58 -29.55
N LYS A 216 -14.59 -21.40 -29.63
CA LYS A 216 -13.13 -21.18 -29.70
C LYS A 216 -12.46 -21.14 -28.33
N PHE A 217 -13.23 -21.10 -27.25
CA PHE A 217 -12.69 -20.99 -25.91
C PHE A 217 -12.15 -22.33 -25.39
N ASP A 218 -10.88 -22.30 -25.01
CA ASP A 218 -10.18 -23.34 -24.26
C ASP A 218 -9.45 -22.65 -23.09
N TRP A 219 -9.72 -23.06 -21.87
CA TRP A 219 -9.20 -22.39 -20.67
C TRP A 219 -7.68 -22.56 -20.53
N ILE A 220 -7.10 -23.65 -21.05
CA ILE A 220 -5.64 -23.85 -21.03
C ILE A 220 -4.98 -22.85 -21.99
N ASP A 221 -5.50 -22.70 -23.21
CA ASP A 221 -4.99 -21.71 -24.18
C ASP A 221 -5.14 -20.27 -23.66
N ALA A 222 -6.23 -19.97 -22.96
CA ALA A 222 -6.43 -18.67 -22.31
C ALA A 222 -5.37 -18.42 -21.22
N LEU A 223 -5.12 -19.36 -20.31
CA LEU A 223 -4.06 -19.23 -19.29
C LEU A 223 -2.67 -19.04 -19.90
N ILE A 224 -2.35 -19.78 -20.97
CA ILE A 224 -1.08 -19.63 -21.69
C ILE A 224 -0.96 -18.22 -22.27
N SER A 225 -2.04 -17.70 -22.84
CA SER A 225 -2.09 -16.35 -23.40
C SER A 225 -1.95 -15.28 -22.33
N PHE A 226 -2.57 -15.48 -21.16
CA PHE A 226 -2.45 -14.58 -20.02
C PHE A 226 -1.00 -14.49 -19.54
N ARG A 227 -0.35 -15.64 -19.33
CA ARG A 227 1.05 -15.71 -18.91
C ARG A 227 1.99 -15.03 -19.89
N LYS A 228 1.78 -15.22 -21.20
CA LYS A 228 2.58 -14.55 -22.25
C LYS A 228 2.47 -13.02 -22.21
N LEU A 229 1.34 -12.49 -21.75
CA LEU A 229 1.12 -11.06 -21.56
C LEU A 229 1.53 -10.55 -20.17
N GLY A 230 2.07 -11.42 -19.30
CA GLY A 230 2.53 -11.06 -17.96
C GLY A 230 1.44 -11.06 -16.88
N TYR A 231 0.25 -11.58 -17.17
CA TYR A 231 -0.78 -11.80 -16.15
C TYR A 231 -0.51 -13.07 -15.36
N SER A 232 -0.96 -13.10 -14.10
CA SER A 232 -0.90 -14.31 -13.29
C SER A 232 -1.67 -15.45 -13.97
N HIS A 233 -1.03 -16.62 -14.03
CA HIS A 233 -1.65 -17.86 -14.48
C HIS A 233 -2.32 -18.65 -13.34
N ASP A 234 -2.22 -18.17 -12.09
CA ASP A 234 -2.68 -18.88 -10.89
C ASP A 234 -4.19 -18.71 -10.61
N ILE A 235 -4.99 -18.59 -11.68
CA ILE A 235 -6.42 -18.24 -11.68
C ILE A 235 -7.34 -19.46 -11.44
N LEU A 236 -6.91 -20.64 -11.91
CA LEU A 236 -7.67 -21.90 -11.79
C LEU A 236 -6.92 -22.94 -10.96
N MET A 237 -5.60 -22.95 -11.07
CA MET A 237 -4.65 -23.75 -10.29
C MET A 237 -3.36 -22.94 -10.16
N ASP A 238 -2.68 -23.06 -9.03
CA ASP A 238 -1.36 -22.45 -8.85
C ASP A 238 -0.28 -23.37 -9.43
N LEU A 239 0.65 -22.79 -10.18
CA LEU A 239 1.79 -23.50 -10.75
C LEU A 239 3.08 -22.75 -10.43
N SER A 240 3.95 -23.39 -9.66
CA SER A 240 5.23 -22.83 -9.28
C SER A 240 6.39 -23.83 -9.42
N VAL A 241 7.62 -23.31 -9.39
CA VAL A 241 8.85 -24.10 -9.35
C VAL A 241 9.58 -23.72 -8.08
N THR A 242 9.64 -24.64 -7.12
CA THR A 242 10.19 -24.39 -5.78
C THR A 242 11.33 -25.36 -5.47
N ALA A 243 12.10 -25.09 -4.41
CA ALA A 243 13.04 -26.08 -3.89
C ALA A 243 12.28 -27.32 -3.38
N ASP A 244 12.76 -28.53 -3.68
CA ASP A 244 12.17 -29.76 -3.14
C ASP A 244 12.47 -29.83 -1.64
N TYR A 245 11.45 -29.74 -0.78
CA TYR A 245 11.62 -29.76 0.67
C TYR A 245 12.28 -31.04 1.20
N ARG A 246 12.20 -32.16 0.47
CA ARG A 246 12.91 -33.41 0.82
C ARG A 246 14.28 -33.55 0.14
N ASN A 247 14.57 -32.72 -0.86
CA ASN A 247 15.88 -32.64 -1.50
C ASN A 247 16.16 -31.20 -1.99
N ASN A 248 16.61 -30.34 -1.07
CA ASN A 248 16.83 -28.92 -1.32
C ASN A 248 17.97 -28.60 -2.31
N THR A 249 18.64 -29.61 -2.88
CA THR A 249 19.60 -29.45 -3.97
C THR A 249 18.95 -29.37 -5.35
N LYS A 250 17.64 -29.64 -5.44
CA LYS A 250 16.86 -29.64 -6.68
C LYS A 250 15.64 -28.75 -6.57
N HIS A 251 15.21 -28.23 -7.72
CA HIS A 251 13.89 -27.64 -7.87
C HIS A 251 12.89 -28.71 -8.32
N ILE A 252 11.63 -28.50 -8.01
CA ILE A 252 10.51 -29.36 -8.40
C ILE A 252 9.31 -28.49 -8.78
N ILE A 253 8.51 -28.97 -9.71
CA ILE A 253 7.22 -28.35 -10.03
C ILE A 253 6.27 -28.61 -8.87
N ASP A 254 5.57 -27.57 -8.41
CA ASP A 254 4.49 -27.66 -7.44
C ASP A 254 3.18 -27.20 -8.10
N LEU A 255 2.17 -28.05 -8.01
CA LEU A 255 0.80 -27.81 -8.47
C LEU A 255 -0.11 -27.74 -7.25
N ASP A 256 -0.76 -26.60 -7.05
CA ASP A 256 -1.56 -26.35 -5.84
C ASP A 256 -2.93 -25.76 -6.17
N GLN A 257 -3.75 -25.58 -5.13
CA GLN A 257 -5.00 -24.85 -5.19
C GLN A 257 -4.80 -23.41 -5.69
N THR A 258 -5.81 -22.87 -6.36
CA THR A 258 -5.75 -21.54 -6.99
C THR A 258 -5.60 -20.38 -6.00
N SER A 259 -5.08 -19.26 -6.50
CA SER A 259 -5.26 -17.95 -5.87
C SER A 259 -6.70 -17.46 -6.03
N LEU A 260 -7.26 -16.87 -4.97
CA LEU A 260 -8.60 -16.28 -4.98
C LEU A 260 -8.52 -14.76 -5.16
N GLY A 261 -9.58 -14.14 -5.67
CA GLY A 261 -9.63 -12.70 -5.91
C GLY A 261 -9.89 -11.86 -4.66
N VAL A 262 -10.11 -12.52 -3.52
CA VAL A 262 -10.18 -11.90 -2.19
C VAL A 262 -9.03 -12.41 -1.30
N PRO A 263 -8.64 -11.66 -0.25
CA PRO A 263 -7.46 -12.01 0.55
C PRO A 263 -7.53 -13.33 1.30
N ASP A 264 -8.74 -13.80 1.64
CA ASP A 264 -8.94 -15.02 2.40
C ASP A 264 -10.18 -15.79 1.93
N ARG A 265 -10.03 -17.12 1.81
CA ARG A 265 -11.09 -18.06 1.44
C ARG A 265 -12.36 -17.89 2.28
N THR A 266 -12.22 -17.57 3.57
CA THR A 266 -13.34 -17.50 4.51
C THR A 266 -14.38 -16.43 4.15
N TYR A 267 -13.99 -15.38 3.41
CA TYR A 267 -14.94 -14.39 2.88
C TYR A 267 -15.86 -15.01 1.82
N LEU A 268 -15.29 -15.69 0.81
CA LEU A 268 -16.05 -16.29 -0.29
C LEU A 268 -16.99 -17.40 0.17
N VAL A 269 -16.56 -18.23 1.13
CA VAL A 269 -17.37 -19.34 1.66
C VAL A 269 -18.66 -18.85 2.33
N ARG A 270 -18.69 -17.60 2.83
CA ARG A 270 -19.89 -16.98 3.39
C ARG A 270 -20.82 -16.37 2.31
N GLY A 271 -20.40 -16.36 1.05
CA GLY A 271 -21.15 -15.82 -0.07
C GLY A 271 -21.41 -14.31 0.02
N LEU A 272 -22.44 -13.83 -0.70
CA LEU A 272 -22.80 -12.40 -0.77
C LEU A 272 -23.29 -11.79 0.56
N ASN A 273 -23.52 -12.59 1.59
CA ASN A 273 -23.85 -12.07 2.92
C ASN A 273 -22.62 -11.46 3.61
N ASP A 274 -21.41 -11.84 3.18
CA ASP A 274 -20.17 -11.24 3.67
C ASP A 274 -19.88 -9.92 2.94
N THR A 275 -19.52 -8.89 3.71
CA THR A 275 -19.31 -7.53 3.19
C THR A 275 -18.16 -7.46 2.19
N THR A 276 -17.11 -8.26 2.37
CA THR A 276 -15.96 -8.32 1.46
C THR A 276 -16.37 -8.95 0.13
N THR A 277 -17.10 -10.07 0.19
CA THR A 277 -17.59 -10.75 -1.02
C THR A 277 -18.60 -9.90 -1.79
N ALA A 278 -19.50 -9.19 -1.08
CA ALA A 278 -20.43 -8.25 -1.70
C ALA A 278 -19.70 -7.07 -2.38
N ALA A 279 -18.67 -6.51 -1.74
CA ALA A 279 -17.86 -5.43 -2.31
C ALA A 279 -17.04 -5.90 -3.52
N TYR A 280 -16.49 -7.11 -3.46
CA TYR A 280 -15.80 -7.76 -4.57
C TYR A 280 -16.72 -7.95 -5.77
N PHE A 281 -17.93 -8.46 -5.54
CA PHE A 281 -18.94 -8.60 -6.58
C PHE A 281 -19.37 -7.26 -7.18
N LYS A 282 -19.52 -6.21 -6.34
CA LYS A 282 -19.78 -4.85 -6.81
C LYS A 282 -18.68 -4.35 -7.73
N LEU A 283 -17.41 -4.63 -7.39
CA LEU A 283 -16.26 -4.28 -8.22
C LEU A 283 -16.29 -5.02 -9.58
N MET A 284 -16.58 -6.33 -9.58
CA MET A 284 -16.77 -7.13 -10.80
C MET A 284 -17.77 -6.48 -11.75
N VAL A 285 -18.97 -6.21 -11.24
CA VAL A 285 -20.08 -5.67 -12.02
C VAL A 285 -19.80 -4.22 -12.45
N GLY A 286 -19.21 -3.41 -11.58
CA GLY A 286 -18.82 -2.03 -11.88
C GLY A 286 -17.81 -1.95 -13.03
N ALA A 287 -16.82 -2.85 -13.03
CA ALA A 287 -15.83 -2.92 -14.10
C ALA A 287 -16.45 -3.32 -15.44
N ALA A 288 -17.28 -4.36 -15.46
CA ALA A 288 -17.97 -4.78 -16.69
C ALA A 288 -18.89 -3.68 -17.25
N LYS A 289 -19.66 -3.00 -16.38
CA LYS A 289 -20.51 -1.86 -16.79
C LYS A 289 -19.70 -0.72 -17.39
N LYS A 290 -18.54 -0.38 -16.81
CA LYS A 290 -17.64 0.64 -17.37
C LYS A 290 -17.06 0.25 -18.74
N LEU A 291 -16.91 -1.05 -19.03
CA LEU A 291 -16.52 -1.54 -20.36
C LEU A 291 -17.68 -1.65 -21.35
N GLY A 292 -18.92 -1.32 -20.94
CA GLY A 292 -20.08 -1.31 -21.82
C GLY A 292 -20.96 -2.57 -21.75
N ALA A 293 -20.77 -3.44 -20.77
CA ALA A 293 -21.67 -4.58 -20.55
C ALA A 293 -23.10 -4.12 -20.21
N ASP A 294 -24.09 -4.87 -20.68
CA ASP A 294 -25.49 -4.66 -20.28
C ASP A 294 -25.64 -4.82 -18.76
N PRO A 295 -26.20 -3.84 -18.03
CA PRO A 295 -26.24 -3.88 -16.56
C PRO A 295 -26.91 -5.11 -15.95
N GLN A 296 -27.98 -5.62 -16.56
CA GLN A 296 -28.75 -6.74 -16.01
C GLN A 296 -28.05 -8.07 -16.32
N LYS A 297 -27.55 -8.23 -17.55
CA LYS A 297 -26.73 -9.41 -17.92
C LYS A 297 -25.44 -9.44 -17.12
N ALA A 298 -24.79 -8.30 -16.90
CA ALA A 298 -23.56 -8.22 -16.14
C ALA A 298 -23.71 -8.75 -14.72
N GLU A 299 -24.77 -8.35 -14.03
CA GLU A 299 -25.04 -8.83 -12.67
C GLU A 299 -25.31 -10.34 -12.64
N LYS A 300 -26.09 -10.86 -13.58
CA LYS A 300 -26.37 -12.30 -13.67
C LYS A 300 -25.11 -13.12 -14.00
N GLU A 301 -24.43 -12.81 -15.09
CA GLU A 301 -23.30 -13.60 -15.58
C GLU A 301 -22.09 -13.53 -14.63
N LEU A 302 -21.85 -12.37 -14.01
CA LEU A 302 -20.77 -12.26 -13.03
C LEU A 302 -21.13 -12.89 -11.70
N LYS A 303 -22.42 -13.06 -11.39
CA LYS A 303 -22.84 -13.84 -10.23
C LYS A 303 -22.53 -15.31 -10.44
N GLU A 304 -22.75 -15.83 -11.65
CA GLU A 304 -22.35 -17.20 -12.03
C GLU A 304 -20.82 -17.36 -11.95
N ALA A 305 -20.06 -16.37 -12.42
CA ALA A 305 -18.59 -16.36 -12.30
C ALA A 305 -18.11 -16.30 -10.83
N LEU A 306 -18.79 -15.54 -9.97
CA LEU A 306 -18.51 -15.50 -8.55
C LEU A 306 -18.84 -16.84 -7.87
N ASP A 307 -19.96 -17.47 -8.23
CA ASP A 307 -20.34 -18.78 -7.68
C ASP A 307 -19.34 -19.87 -8.07
N PHE A 308 -18.78 -19.78 -9.28
CA PHE A 308 -17.67 -20.62 -9.70
C PHE A 308 -16.43 -20.41 -8.80
N GLU A 309 -16.04 -19.16 -8.51
CA GLU A 309 -14.93 -18.89 -7.59
C GLU A 309 -15.22 -19.33 -6.15
N ILE A 310 -16.47 -19.20 -5.68
CA ILE A 310 -16.91 -19.71 -4.37
C ILE A 310 -16.80 -21.23 -4.32
N ALA A 311 -17.07 -21.94 -5.42
CA ALA A 311 -16.86 -23.39 -5.49
C ALA A 311 -15.37 -23.74 -5.37
N LEU A 312 -14.48 -23.03 -6.10
CA LEU A 312 -13.03 -23.19 -5.96
C LEU A 312 -12.56 -22.92 -4.53
N ALA A 313 -13.06 -21.85 -3.91
CA ALA A 313 -12.80 -21.53 -2.52
C ALA A 313 -13.26 -22.68 -1.62
N ASN A 314 -14.46 -23.24 -1.80
CA ASN A 314 -14.95 -24.36 -1.00
C ASN A 314 -14.07 -25.61 -1.10
N PHE A 315 -13.50 -25.91 -2.28
CA PHE A 315 -12.59 -27.04 -2.47
C PHE A 315 -11.18 -26.81 -1.92
N SER A 316 -10.78 -25.55 -1.77
CA SER A 316 -9.48 -25.17 -1.24
C SER A 316 -9.30 -25.57 0.23
N LEU A 317 -8.09 -26.02 0.58
CA LEU A 317 -7.77 -26.41 1.95
C LEU A 317 -7.59 -25.16 2.84
N PRO A 318 -8.15 -25.13 4.08
CA PRO A 318 -7.95 -24.02 5.02
C PRO A 318 -6.48 -23.82 5.40
N ARG A 319 -6.11 -22.58 5.73
CA ARG A 319 -4.71 -22.20 6.03
C ARG A 319 -4.13 -22.97 7.21
N GLU A 320 -4.96 -23.31 8.18
CA GLU A 320 -4.62 -24.03 9.41
C GLU A 320 -4.18 -25.46 9.07
N GLU A 321 -4.89 -26.12 8.16
CA GLU A 321 -4.58 -27.48 7.71
C GLU A 321 -3.35 -27.54 6.80
N ARG A 322 -3.05 -26.44 6.11
CA ARG A 322 -1.86 -26.29 5.26
C ARG A 322 -0.54 -26.13 6.05
N ARG A 323 -0.59 -25.98 7.38
CA ARG A 323 0.63 -25.89 8.22
C ARG A 323 1.43 -27.19 8.26
N ASN A 324 0.81 -28.33 7.96
CA ASN A 324 1.51 -29.61 7.90
C ASN A 324 2.10 -29.83 6.50
N ILE A 325 3.33 -29.37 6.29
CA ILE A 325 4.06 -29.47 5.00
C ILE A 325 4.19 -30.92 4.53
N SER A 326 4.27 -31.90 5.44
CA SER A 326 4.34 -33.31 5.06
C SER A 326 3.03 -33.82 4.42
N ARG A 327 1.87 -33.25 4.78
CA ARG A 327 0.58 -33.56 4.12
C ARG A 327 0.46 -32.94 2.73
N LEU A 328 1.16 -31.83 2.48
CA LEU A 328 1.19 -31.18 1.17
C LEU A 328 2.18 -31.86 0.22
N TYR A 329 3.13 -32.64 0.72
CA TYR A 329 4.11 -33.33 -0.11
C TYR A 329 3.55 -34.62 -0.73
N ASN A 330 2.75 -34.49 -1.80
CA ASN A 330 2.24 -35.64 -2.56
C ASN A 330 2.93 -35.71 -3.92
N LYS A 331 3.91 -36.61 -4.05
CA LYS A 331 4.75 -36.71 -5.25
C LYS A 331 4.10 -37.58 -6.33
N TYR A 332 3.95 -37.02 -7.52
CA TYR A 332 3.45 -37.69 -8.72
C TYR A 332 4.46 -37.59 -9.87
N THR A 333 4.27 -38.42 -10.89
CA THR A 333 4.74 -38.09 -12.25
C THR A 333 3.58 -37.46 -13.02
N VAL A 334 3.86 -36.70 -14.08
CA VAL A 334 2.79 -36.14 -14.94
C VAL A 334 1.88 -37.25 -15.46
N LYS A 335 2.44 -38.41 -15.82
CA LYS A 335 1.66 -39.60 -16.19
C LYS A 335 0.68 -40.05 -15.12
N LYS A 336 1.13 -40.19 -13.86
CA LYS A 336 0.26 -40.60 -12.75
C LYS A 336 -0.80 -39.54 -12.42
N LEU A 337 -0.48 -38.26 -12.60
CA LEU A 337 -1.46 -37.18 -12.48
C LEU A 337 -2.53 -37.28 -13.58
N ALA A 338 -2.14 -37.60 -14.81
CA ALA A 338 -3.09 -37.83 -15.90
C ALA A 338 -3.97 -39.07 -15.68
N GLU A 339 -3.46 -40.11 -14.99
CA GLU A 339 -4.28 -41.25 -14.55
C GLU A 339 -5.28 -40.85 -13.46
N LEU A 340 -4.90 -39.95 -12.54
CA LEU A 340 -5.77 -39.43 -11.48
C LEU A 340 -6.86 -38.50 -12.01
N VAL A 341 -6.49 -37.62 -12.95
CA VAL A 341 -7.37 -36.63 -13.55
C VAL A 341 -7.19 -36.65 -15.07
N PRO A 342 -7.89 -37.55 -15.77
CA PRO A 342 -7.70 -37.76 -17.22
C PRO A 342 -8.35 -36.67 -18.09
N THR A 343 -9.19 -35.83 -17.50
CA THR A 343 -10.00 -34.82 -18.19
C THR A 343 -9.19 -33.57 -18.55
N ILE A 344 -8.03 -33.38 -17.94
CA ILE A 344 -7.12 -32.26 -18.19
C ILE A 344 -5.96 -32.72 -19.07
N ASN A 345 -5.68 -31.97 -20.14
CA ASN A 345 -4.48 -32.19 -20.94
C ASN A 345 -3.24 -31.61 -20.22
N TRP A 346 -2.70 -32.37 -19.27
CA TRP A 346 -1.56 -31.96 -18.43
C TRP A 346 -0.32 -31.60 -19.23
N MET A 347 -0.02 -32.33 -20.31
CA MET A 347 1.14 -32.02 -21.15
C MET A 347 0.98 -30.66 -21.84
N LYS A 348 -0.21 -30.32 -22.33
CA LYS A 348 -0.51 -28.99 -22.88
C LYS A 348 -0.40 -27.91 -21.80
N TYR A 349 -0.98 -28.17 -20.62
CA TYR A 349 -0.95 -27.24 -19.49
C TYR A 349 0.48 -26.90 -19.07
N PHE A 350 1.31 -27.90 -18.74
CA PHE A 350 2.67 -27.68 -18.29
C PHE A 350 3.57 -27.11 -19.40
N ASN A 351 3.55 -27.67 -20.61
CA ASN A 351 4.44 -27.19 -21.69
C ASN A 351 4.00 -25.84 -22.28
N GLY A 352 2.76 -25.43 -22.05
CA GLY A 352 2.29 -24.11 -22.42
C GLY A 352 2.66 -23.02 -21.41
N LEU A 353 2.77 -23.38 -20.13
CA LEU A 353 3.06 -22.44 -19.04
C LEU A 353 4.55 -22.40 -18.70
N LEU A 354 5.25 -23.54 -18.64
CA LEU A 354 6.68 -23.58 -18.31
C LEU A 354 7.54 -23.09 -19.48
N GLU A 355 8.66 -22.45 -19.15
CA GLU A 355 9.64 -21.99 -20.15
C GLU A 355 10.37 -23.15 -20.83
N HIS A 356 10.62 -24.22 -20.07
CA HIS A 356 11.25 -25.44 -20.57
C HIS A 356 10.23 -26.58 -20.65
N PRO A 357 10.11 -27.26 -21.81
CA PRO A 357 9.15 -28.34 -21.96
C PRO A 357 9.56 -29.55 -21.12
N ILE A 358 8.55 -30.24 -20.60
CA ILE A 358 8.68 -31.44 -19.77
C ILE A 358 8.11 -32.66 -20.49
N THR A 359 8.39 -33.84 -19.93
CA THR A 359 7.86 -35.12 -20.41
C THR A 359 6.86 -35.71 -19.42
N GLU A 360 6.14 -36.76 -19.83
CA GLU A 360 5.19 -37.47 -18.95
C GLU A 360 5.85 -38.10 -17.70
N ASN A 361 7.17 -38.29 -17.74
CA ASN A 361 7.96 -38.85 -16.64
C ASN A 361 8.46 -37.78 -15.65
N GLU A 362 8.23 -36.50 -15.95
CA GLU A 362 8.60 -35.40 -15.05
C GLU A 362 7.91 -35.56 -13.70
N THR A 363 8.64 -35.29 -12.63
CA THR A 363 8.11 -35.43 -11.27
C THR A 363 7.66 -34.08 -10.73
N LEU A 364 6.53 -34.07 -10.05
CA LEU A 364 5.95 -32.89 -9.44
C LEU A 364 5.35 -33.19 -8.07
N ILE A 365 5.14 -32.15 -7.29
CA ILE A 365 4.33 -32.18 -6.08
C ILE A 365 2.93 -31.70 -6.45
N VAL A 366 1.92 -32.41 -5.96
CA VAL A 366 0.53 -31.97 -5.98
C VAL A 366 0.14 -31.65 -4.54
N SER A 367 0.11 -30.36 -4.22
CA SER A 367 -0.04 -29.90 -2.84
C SER A 367 -1.39 -30.29 -2.22
N VAL A 368 -2.48 -30.17 -2.98
CA VAL A 368 -3.84 -30.55 -2.55
C VAL A 368 -4.53 -31.40 -3.63
N PRO A 369 -4.30 -32.73 -3.67
CA PRO A 369 -4.87 -33.59 -4.73
C PRO A 369 -6.40 -33.54 -4.82
N ASP A 370 -7.10 -33.47 -3.69
CA ASP A 370 -8.58 -33.39 -3.65
C ASP A 370 -9.12 -32.13 -4.35
N PHE A 371 -8.41 -30.99 -4.22
CA PHE A 371 -8.76 -29.77 -4.94
C PHE A 371 -8.66 -30.00 -6.46
N ILE A 372 -7.58 -30.62 -6.94
CA ILE A 372 -7.36 -30.86 -8.38
C ILE A 372 -8.42 -31.78 -8.97
N ILE A 373 -8.82 -32.82 -8.23
CA ILE A 373 -9.91 -33.73 -8.65
C ILE A 373 -11.23 -32.97 -8.76
N ARG A 374 -11.65 -32.25 -7.70
CA ARG A 374 -12.92 -31.51 -7.69
C ARG A 374 -12.94 -30.36 -8.69
N PHE A 375 -11.81 -29.69 -8.89
CA PHE A 375 -11.65 -28.68 -9.93
C PHE A 375 -11.90 -29.26 -11.31
N ALA A 376 -11.34 -30.45 -11.59
CA ALA A 376 -11.50 -31.10 -12.87
C ALA A 376 -12.94 -31.53 -13.15
N ASP A 377 -13.72 -31.90 -12.13
CA ASP A 377 -15.16 -32.14 -12.27
C ASP A 377 -15.90 -30.82 -12.53
N LEU A 378 -15.61 -29.79 -11.72
CA LEU A 378 -16.26 -28.47 -11.83
C LEU A 378 -16.04 -27.82 -13.20
N ILE A 379 -14.82 -27.88 -13.75
CA ILE A 379 -14.49 -27.24 -15.03
C ILE A 379 -15.19 -27.91 -16.22
N LEU A 380 -15.54 -29.19 -16.12
CA LEU A 380 -16.28 -29.92 -17.16
C LEU A 380 -17.77 -29.62 -17.12
N ASP A 381 -18.34 -29.50 -15.92
CA ASP A 381 -19.77 -29.28 -15.72
C ASP A 381 -20.17 -27.80 -15.89
N THR A 382 -19.20 -26.89 -15.83
CA THR A 382 -19.44 -25.44 -15.93
C THR A 382 -19.46 -24.98 -17.39
N ASP A 383 -20.44 -24.15 -17.74
CA ASP A 383 -20.51 -23.52 -19.06
C ASP A 383 -19.25 -22.70 -19.36
N LYS A 384 -18.70 -22.87 -20.56
CA LYS A 384 -17.48 -22.18 -21.02
C LYS A 384 -17.54 -20.66 -20.85
N ARG A 385 -18.72 -20.06 -21.00
CA ARG A 385 -18.95 -18.63 -20.82
C ARG A 385 -18.73 -18.19 -19.38
N VAL A 386 -19.14 -19.00 -18.40
CA VAL A 386 -18.93 -18.73 -16.97
C VAL A 386 -17.44 -18.78 -16.65
N VAL A 387 -16.75 -19.82 -17.12
CA VAL A 387 -15.29 -19.98 -16.94
C VAL A 387 -14.54 -18.80 -17.58
N ALA A 388 -14.89 -18.44 -18.82
CA ALA A 388 -14.28 -17.32 -19.53
C ALA A 388 -14.55 -15.97 -18.81
N ASN A 389 -15.76 -15.76 -18.31
CA ASN A 389 -16.10 -14.56 -17.55
C ASN A 389 -15.28 -14.45 -16.26
N TYR A 390 -15.14 -15.54 -15.52
CA TYR A 390 -14.30 -15.59 -14.32
C TYR A 390 -12.83 -15.30 -14.65
N MET A 391 -12.27 -15.97 -15.66
CA MET A 391 -10.88 -15.78 -16.07
C MET A 391 -10.58 -14.34 -16.54
N MET A 392 -11.46 -13.76 -17.37
CA MET A 392 -11.32 -12.39 -17.87
C MET A 392 -11.53 -11.34 -16.77
N TRP A 393 -12.40 -11.63 -15.82
CA TRP A 393 -12.53 -10.83 -14.61
C TRP A 393 -11.21 -10.83 -13.81
N ARG A 394 -10.58 -11.99 -13.60
CA ARG A 394 -9.31 -12.07 -12.86
C ARG A 394 -8.16 -11.33 -13.56
N VAL A 395 -8.15 -11.28 -14.90
CA VAL A 395 -7.23 -10.42 -15.67
C VAL A 395 -7.58 -8.95 -15.48
N THR A 396 -8.85 -8.59 -15.64
CA THR A 396 -9.32 -7.21 -15.48
C THR A 396 -8.97 -6.66 -14.10
N GLY A 397 -9.28 -7.41 -13.04
CA GLY A 397 -9.01 -7.06 -11.64
C GLY A 397 -7.54 -6.73 -11.37
N GLN A 398 -6.60 -7.44 -12.00
CA GLN A 398 -5.16 -7.18 -11.88
C GLN A 398 -4.73 -5.83 -12.46
N THR A 399 -5.51 -5.24 -13.37
CA THR A 399 -5.15 -3.98 -14.06
C THR A 399 -5.80 -2.73 -13.47
N LEU A 400 -6.88 -2.88 -12.68
CA LEU A 400 -7.74 -1.74 -12.35
C LEU A 400 -7.01 -0.62 -11.58
N SER A 401 -6.04 -0.96 -10.74
CA SER A 401 -5.27 -0.01 -9.93
C SER A 401 -4.29 0.85 -10.74
N VAL A 402 -3.95 0.47 -11.97
CA VAL A 402 -2.98 1.20 -12.82
C VAL A 402 -3.63 2.00 -13.94
N LEU A 403 -4.96 1.95 -14.07
CA LEU A 403 -5.73 2.72 -15.06
C LEU A 403 -6.04 4.15 -14.59
N SER A 404 -6.83 4.87 -15.38
CA SER A 404 -7.30 6.23 -15.08
C SER A 404 -8.07 6.33 -13.76
N LYS A 405 -8.20 7.55 -13.24
CA LYS A 405 -8.78 7.82 -11.91
C LYS A 405 -10.12 7.15 -11.67
N GLU A 406 -11.01 7.15 -12.65
CA GLU A 406 -12.34 6.56 -12.50
C GLU A 406 -12.32 5.04 -12.24
N TRP A 407 -11.28 4.33 -12.69
CA TRP A 407 -11.10 2.91 -12.41
C TRP A 407 -10.52 2.69 -11.02
N ARG A 408 -9.56 3.52 -10.62
CA ARG A 408 -8.97 3.50 -9.28
C ARG A 408 -10.01 3.81 -8.21
N GLU A 409 -10.97 4.69 -8.50
CA GLU A 409 -12.11 4.97 -7.61
C GLU A 409 -12.99 3.73 -7.37
N LEU A 410 -13.21 2.86 -8.38
CA LEU A 410 -13.91 1.59 -8.16
C LEU A 410 -13.12 0.67 -7.21
N VAL A 411 -11.80 0.57 -7.41
CA VAL A 411 -10.93 -0.23 -6.55
C VAL A 411 -10.91 0.33 -5.14
N LYS A 412 -10.91 1.66 -4.99
CA LYS A 412 -10.92 2.34 -3.69
C LYS A 412 -12.10 1.92 -2.83
N GLU A 413 -13.30 1.82 -3.40
CA GLU A 413 -14.48 1.37 -2.66
C GLU A 413 -14.32 -0.05 -2.10
N TYR A 414 -13.77 -0.97 -2.89
CA TYR A 414 -13.46 -2.33 -2.45
C TYR A 414 -12.34 -2.37 -1.40
N SER A 415 -11.25 -1.65 -1.64
CA SER A 415 -10.11 -1.56 -0.73
C SER A 415 -10.49 -0.95 0.62
N ALA A 416 -11.43 0.01 0.65
CA ALA A 416 -11.93 0.60 1.89
C ALA A 416 -12.64 -0.43 2.78
N VAL A 417 -13.39 -1.37 2.19
CA VAL A 417 -14.04 -2.48 2.93
C VAL A 417 -13.01 -3.42 3.54
N LEU A 418 -11.90 -3.68 2.84
CA LEU A 418 -10.84 -4.56 3.32
C LEU A 418 -9.94 -3.94 4.38
N SER A 419 -9.60 -2.67 4.21
CA SER A 419 -8.49 -2.03 4.93
C SER A 419 -8.91 -0.92 5.89
N GLY A 420 -10.16 -0.43 5.79
CA GLY A 420 -10.64 0.73 6.55
C GLY A 420 -10.08 2.08 6.07
N LYS A 421 -9.23 2.10 5.03
CA LYS A 421 -8.66 3.33 4.47
C LYS A 421 -9.74 4.20 3.85
N SER A 422 -9.71 5.50 4.14
CA SER A 422 -10.66 6.49 3.60
C SER A 422 -10.06 7.34 2.48
N GLN A 423 -8.72 7.42 2.41
CA GLN A 423 -7.97 8.11 1.36
C GLN A 423 -7.06 7.16 0.58
N GLU A 424 -6.71 7.57 -0.64
CA GLU A 424 -5.68 6.89 -1.43
C GLU A 424 -4.31 7.36 -0.97
N GLU A 425 -3.34 6.45 -0.95
CA GLU A 425 -1.94 6.80 -0.75
C GLU A 425 -1.46 7.80 -1.81
N PRO A 426 -0.49 8.67 -1.50
CA PRO A 426 0.15 9.53 -2.49
C PRO A 426 0.63 8.73 -3.71
N ARG A 427 0.52 9.32 -4.91
CA ARG A 427 0.85 8.62 -6.16
C ARG A 427 2.27 8.05 -6.17
N TRP A 428 3.23 8.76 -5.57
CA TRP A 428 4.62 8.31 -5.52
C TRP A 428 4.81 7.04 -4.66
N GLU A 429 4.02 6.87 -3.59
CA GLU A 429 4.03 5.65 -2.77
C GLU A 429 3.43 4.48 -3.54
N GLN A 430 2.29 4.70 -4.23
CA GLN A 430 1.68 3.67 -5.09
C GLN A 430 2.66 3.20 -6.18
N CYS A 431 3.40 4.14 -6.80
CA CYS A 431 4.39 3.85 -7.81
C CYS A 431 5.62 3.14 -7.25
N LEU A 432 6.05 3.52 -6.05
CA LEU A 432 7.13 2.84 -5.35
C LEU A 432 6.74 1.42 -4.94
N GLY A 433 5.51 1.20 -4.46
CA GLY A 433 4.97 -0.12 -4.16
C GLY A 433 4.92 -1.01 -5.39
N SER A 434 4.44 -0.48 -6.52
CA SER A 434 4.44 -1.18 -7.81
C SER A 434 5.86 -1.55 -8.27
N LEU A 435 6.80 -0.61 -8.16
CA LEU A 435 8.21 -0.83 -8.51
C LEU A 435 8.86 -1.86 -7.59
N SER A 436 8.61 -1.81 -6.28
CA SER A 436 9.12 -2.75 -5.30
C SER A 436 8.61 -4.17 -5.56
N GLY A 437 7.33 -4.32 -5.91
CA GLY A 437 6.72 -5.59 -6.25
C GLY A 437 7.29 -6.24 -7.52
N SER A 438 7.68 -5.45 -8.52
CA SER A 438 8.22 -5.99 -9.80
C SER A 438 9.75 -6.06 -9.85
N LEU A 439 10.45 -5.03 -9.35
CA LEU A 439 11.90 -4.84 -9.48
C LEU A 439 12.58 -4.64 -8.12
N GLY A 440 12.03 -5.23 -7.05
CA GLY A 440 12.50 -5.04 -5.67
C GLY A 440 13.98 -5.34 -5.45
N ILE A 441 14.57 -6.33 -6.13
CA ILE A 441 16.02 -6.64 -6.03
C ILE A 441 16.86 -5.50 -6.63
N ALA A 442 16.47 -4.98 -7.79
CA ALA A 442 17.17 -3.88 -8.45
C ALA A 442 17.07 -2.59 -7.60
N LEU A 443 15.89 -2.30 -7.07
CA LEU A 443 15.64 -1.18 -6.17
C LEU A 443 16.45 -1.30 -4.88
N SER A 444 16.48 -2.50 -4.27
CA SER A 444 17.26 -2.79 -3.06
C SER A 444 18.76 -2.63 -3.28
N SER A 445 19.28 -3.10 -4.41
CA SER A 445 20.69 -2.90 -4.79
C SER A 445 21.03 -1.41 -4.89
N TYR A 446 20.15 -0.63 -5.52
CA TYR A 446 20.32 0.82 -5.64
C TYR A 446 20.27 1.52 -4.28
N TYR A 447 19.37 1.11 -3.38
CA TYR A 447 19.30 1.62 -2.01
C TYR A 447 20.56 1.31 -1.21
N VAL A 448 20.99 0.04 -1.20
CA VAL A 448 22.14 -0.42 -0.42
C VAL A 448 23.40 0.35 -0.81
N LYS A 449 23.62 0.57 -2.11
CA LYS A 449 24.75 1.35 -2.62
C LYS A 449 24.82 2.78 -2.05
N HIS A 450 23.68 3.39 -1.71
CA HIS A 450 23.60 4.80 -1.30
C HIS A 450 23.43 5.02 0.20
N TYR A 451 22.71 4.12 0.89
CA TYR A 451 22.28 4.34 2.27
C TYR A 451 22.75 3.27 3.26
N PHE A 452 23.28 2.14 2.79
CA PHE A 452 23.79 1.11 3.69
C PHE A 452 25.17 1.49 4.22
N LYS A 453 25.28 1.62 5.54
CA LYS A 453 26.53 2.04 6.20
C LYS A 453 27.51 0.87 6.31
N ASP A 454 28.78 1.15 6.05
CA ASP A 454 29.89 0.22 6.29
C ASP A 454 29.90 -0.30 7.73
N GLY A 455 30.27 -1.57 7.91
CA GLY A 455 30.31 -2.24 9.21
C GLY A 455 28.95 -2.74 9.74
N SER A 456 27.81 -2.23 9.24
CA SER A 456 26.47 -2.66 9.70
C SER A 456 26.24 -4.17 9.48
N LYS A 457 26.74 -4.69 8.36
CA LYS A 457 26.69 -6.12 8.04
C LYS A 457 27.46 -6.95 9.07
N ASP A 458 28.65 -6.50 9.46
CA ASP A 458 29.51 -7.23 10.39
C ASP A 458 28.89 -7.28 11.78
N SER A 459 28.34 -6.16 12.27
CA SER A 459 27.59 -6.11 13.54
C SER A 459 26.37 -7.02 13.53
N ALA A 460 25.60 -7.03 12.45
CA ALA A 460 24.45 -7.94 12.32
C ALA A 460 24.88 -9.42 12.29
N MET A 461 25.97 -9.74 11.57
CA MET A 461 26.52 -11.10 11.55
C MET A 461 27.04 -11.54 12.93
N GLU A 462 27.59 -10.63 13.72
CA GLU A 462 27.99 -10.91 15.10
C GLU A 462 26.76 -11.24 15.97
N LEU A 463 25.70 -10.43 15.88
CA LEU A 463 24.44 -10.68 16.59
C LEU A 463 23.84 -12.04 16.24
N VAL A 464 23.81 -12.41 14.95
CA VAL A 464 23.32 -13.72 14.50
C VAL A 464 24.14 -14.87 15.11
N LYS A 465 25.46 -14.73 15.19
CA LYS A 465 26.33 -15.73 15.85
C LYS A 465 26.00 -15.86 17.33
N TYR A 466 25.80 -14.74 18.05
CA TYR A 466 25.41 -14.77 19.46
C TYR A 466 24.06 -15.46 19.66
N ILE A 467 23.04 -15.07 18.89
CA ILE A 467 21.70 -15.67 18.97
C ILE A 467 21.77 -17.18 18.69
N SER A 468 22.54 -17.58 17.68
CA SER A 468 22.71 -18.99 17.32
C SER A 468 23.36 -19.80 18.44
N LYS A 469 24.39 -19.22 19.08
CA LYS A 469 25.09 -19.85 20.22
C LYS A 469 24.17 -19.97 21.45
N GLU A 470 23.43 -18.91 21.78
CA GLU A 470 22.49 -18.96 22.91
C GLU A 470 21.34 -19.93 22.64
N PHE A 471 20.85 -20.02 21.40
CA PHE A 471 19.86 -21.01 21.03
C PHE A 471 20.36 -22.44 21.25
N GLN A 472 21.61 -22.75 20.86
CA GLN A 472 22.23 -24.05 21.14
C GLN A 472 22.34 -24.33 22.65
N SER A 473 22.78 -23.35 23.44
CA SER A 473 22.85 -23.43 24.91
C SER A 473 21.48 -23.71 25.54
N ILE A 474 20.41 -23.11 25.01
CA ILE A 474 19.03 -23.39 25.45
C ILE A 474 18.66 -24.82 25.10
N LEU A 475 18.89 -25.26 23.85
CA LEU A 475 18.57 -26.60 23.37
C LEU A 475 19.20 -27.71 24.22
N ASP A 476 20.43 -27.51 24.68
CA ASP A 476 21.14 -28.46 25.54
C ASP A 476 20.53 -28.59 26.95
N LYS A 477 19.77 -27.57 27.38
CA LYS A 477 19.11 -27.52 28.70
C LYS A 477 17.63 -27.90 28.65
N LEU A 478 17.08 -28.16 27.45
CA LEU A 478 15.65 -28.47 27.29
C LEU A 478 15.32 -29.87 27.81
N ARG A 479 14.70 -29.92 29.00
CA ARG A 479 14.30 -31.18 29.66
C ARG A 479 13.28 -32.01 28.88
N TRP A 480 12.41 -31.38 28.08
CA TRP A 480 11.39 -32.09 27.30
C TRP A 480 11.96 -32.81 26.07
N LYS A 481 13.23 -32.57 25.71
CA LYS A 481 13.95 -33.27 24.64
C LYS A 481 14.34 -34.70 25.03
N GLU A 482 14.59 -34.96 26.31
CA GLU A 482 15.04 -36.29 26.79
C GLU A 482 13.97 -37.38 26.63
N ASN A 483 12.69 -37.00 26.56
CA ASN A 483 11.57 -37.94 26.42
C ASN A 483 11.21 -38.30 24.97
N GLN A 484 11.93 -37.81 23.95
CA GLN A 484 11.63 -38.08 22.54
C GLN A 484 12.35 -39.29 21.92
N ASN A 485 13.15 -40.04 22.69
CA ASN A 485 13.63 -41.37 22.30
C ASN A 485 12.69 -42.51 22.72
N ALA A 486 11.46 -42.19 23.15
CA ALA A 486 10.45 -43.18 23.57
C ALA A 486 9.04 -42.81 23.10
N VAL A 487 8.82 -42.69 21.78
CA VAL A 487 7.57 -43.08 21.07
C VAL A 487 7.93 -43.49 19.66
#